data_AF-A0A414FY25-F1
#
_entry.id   AF-A0A414FY25-F1
#
_cell.length_a   1.000
_cell.length_b   1.000
_cell.length_c   1.000
_cell.angle_alpha   90.00
_cell.angle_beta   90.00
_cell.angle_gamma   90.00
#
_symmetry.space_group_name_H-M   'P 1'
#
loop_
_entity.id
_entity.type
_entity.pdbx_description
1 polymer ?
#
loop_
_entity_poly.entity_id
_entity_poly.type
_entity_poly.pdbx_seq_one_letter_code
_entity_poly.pdbx_strand_id
1 'polypeptide(L)'
;MSGYLHEVLRNNQYALLAVLLLQMMRSDRAGDKEKILLIYAISGILVWAGDFDPIFVYRSIVFVLFLWLEFFCSDVWRVRYFSILGKVADFVFRFLFIDGGFFFTIAMHVDGLLAECEALVQWSDYLLLGFLVAACVQCARQSFEIKPIGEIVENCLTKTHSIEKWEEYSRYRRKYDILCRLEDKGYFNRRLFKHRTSLLRMVGVFIRSVFWRTKNRDFSGTSGICGAGTIEMQLIRCIGLEFGSYRCFARRKLFELFYTNLIINSYLRRFARNSPKRGNYRYWLIRVYLDSVPVKMGKSALNPLSLPEGETTFDFIFGKPFEQLTDEEFFVWCLGLLHYENGVGANAVALHRSEIKGLELDEGVISEIVKRLRER
;
A
#
# COMPACT_ATOMS: atom_id res chain seq x y z
N MET A 1 -18.17 22.56 47.43
CA MET A 1 -17.62 21.38 46.73
C MET A 1 -17.83 21.45 45.21
N SER A 2 -18.94 21.99 44.69
CA SER A 2 -19.14 22.14 43.23
C SER A 2 -18.23 23.20 42.57
N GLY A 3 -17.88 24.28 43.26
CA GLY A 3 -17.00 25.33 42.71
C GLY A 3 -15.57 24.84 42.43
N TYR A 4 -14.97 24.12 43.38
CA TYR A 4 -13.63 23.55 43.21
C TYR A 4 -13.59 22.47 42.11
N LEU A 5 -14.63 21.62 42.04
CA LEU A 5 -14.74 20.63 40.97
C LEU A 5 -14.91 21.33 39.60
N HIS A 6 -15.73 22.36 39.51
CA HIS A 6 -15.94 23.12 38.29
C HIS A 6 -14.66 23.84 37.83
N GLU A 7 -13.89 24.37 38.77
CA GLU A 7 -12.61 25.04 38.50
C GLU A 7 -11.52 24.05 38.08
N VAL A 8 -11.44 22.89 38.74
CA VAL A 8 -10.54 21.78 38.34
C VAL A 8 -10.93 21.22 36.97
N LEU A 9 -12.23 21.04 36.69
CA LEU A 9 -12.72 20.55 35.39
C LEU A 9 -12.44 21.56 34.27
N ARG A 10 -12.66 22.85 34.50
CA ARG A 10 -12.36 23.92 33.53
C ARG A 10 -10.85 24.04 33.26
N ASN A 11 -10.02 23.92 34.29
CA ASN A 11 -8.57 23.98 34.16
C ASN A 11 -7.97 22.70 33.53
N ASN A 12 -8.69 21.57 33.56
CA ASN A 12 -8.24 20.28 33.02
C ASN A 12 -9.14 19.73 31.90
N GLN A 13 -9.99 20.55 31.28
CA GLN A 13 -10.99 20.11 30.31
C GLN A 13 -10.39 19.33 29.13
N TYR A 14 -9.19 19.70 28.69
CA TYR A 14 -8.46 18.98 27.63
C TYR A 14 -7.86 17.64 28.09
N ALA A 15 -7.43 17.55 29.35
CA ALA A 15 -6.95 16.28 29.92
C ALA A 15 -8.12 15.30 30.10
N LEU A 16 -9.28 15.80 30.53
CA LEU A 16 -10.52 15.03 30.64
C LEU A 16 -11.02 14.58 29.28
N LEU A 17 -10.94 15.45 28.27
CA LEU A 17 -11.21 15.09 26.88
C LEU A 17 -10.29 13.97 26.41
N ALA A 18 -8.98 14.07 26.64
CA ALA A 18 -8.03 13.01 26.26
C ALA A 18 -8.34 11.67 26.96
N VAL A 19 -8.69 11.69 28.25
CA VAL A 19 -9.10 10.50 29.00
C VAL A 19 -10.40 9.90 28.44
N LEU A 20 -11.39 10.74 28.15
CA LEU A 20 -12.65 10.33 27.53
C LEU A 20 -12.39 9.65 26.17
N LEU A 21 -11.61 10.29 25.31
CA LEU A 21 -11.25 9.75 23.99
C LEU A 21 -10.51 8.41 24.12
N LEU A 22 -9.56 8.29 25.04
CA LEU A 22 -8.86 7.03 25.30
C LEU A 22 -9.81 5.94 25.80
N GLN A 23 -10.76 6.27 26.68
CA GLN A 23 -11.74 5.32 27.17
C GLN A 23 -12.69 4.84 26.06
N MET A 24 -13.07 5.72 25.14
CA MET A 24 -13.85 5.35 23.96
C MET A 24 -13.08 4.41 23.04
N MET A 25 -11.80 4.68 22.81
CA MET A 25 -10.94 3.80 22.01
C MET A 25 -10.76 2.42 22.69
N ARG A 26 -10.76 2.36 24.02
CA ARG A 26 -10.62 1.13 24.79
C ARG A 26 -11.81 0.17 24.69
N SER A 27 -12.98 0.62 24.23
CA SER A 27 -14.16 -0.25 24.16
C SER A 27 -13.92 -1.52 23.33
N ASP A 28 -14.01 -2.70 23.94
CA ASP A 28 -13.85 -3.98 23.22
C ASP A 28 -15.03 -4.32 22.30
N ARG A 29 -16.14 -3.57 22.42
CA ARG A 29 -17.40 -3.85 21.70
C ARG A 29 -17.45 -3.23 20.30
N ALA A 30 -16.54 -2.30 19.99
CA ALA A 30 -16.56 -1.54 18.74
C ALA A 30 -15.28 -1.78 17.93
N GLY A 31 -15.42 -1.87 16.61
CA GLY A 31 -14.27 -1.90 15.70
C GLY A 31 -13.53 -0.55 15.66
N ASP A 32 -12.28 -0.54 15.20
CA ASP A 32 -11.48 0.70 15.11
C ASP A 32 -12.19 1.79 14.27
N LYS A 33 -12.91 1.39 13.22
CA LYS A 33 -13.69 2.31 12.36
C LYS A 33 -14.80 3.02 13.14
N GLU A 34 -15.56 2.28 13.94
CA GLU A 34 -16.66 2.80 14.75
C GLU A 34 -16.15 3.74 15.84
N LYS A 35 -15.00 3.40 16.44
CA LYS A 35 -14.34 4.24 17.42
C LYS A 35 -13.89 5.58 16.83
N ILE A 36 -13.26 5.56 15.64
CA ILE A 36 -12.84 6.79 14.94
C ILE A 36 -14.06 7.65 14.58
N LEU A 37 -15.14 7.03 14.08
CA LEU A 37 -16.39 7.74 13.77
C LEU A 37 -16.97 8.44 15.01
N LEU A 38 -17.01 7.73 16.14
CA LEU A 38 -17.51 8.27 17.39
C LEU A 38 -16.63 9.43 17.89
N ILE A 39 -15.31 9.31 17.76
CA ILE A 39 -14.38 10.40 18.08
C ILE A 39 -14.69 11.62 17.21
N TYR A 40 -14.79 11.48 15.89
CA TYR A 40 -15.10 12.62 15.02
C TYR A 40 -16.44 13.27 15.36
N ALA A 41 -17.48 12.47 15.60
CA ALA A 41 -18.80 12.97 15.97
C ALA A 41 -18.78 13.79 17.27
N ILE A 42 -18.20 13.24 18.35
CA ILE A 42 -18.10 13.93 19.64
C ILE A 42 -17.25 15.20 19.51
N SER A 43 -16.14 15.13 18.79
CA SER A 43 -15.24 16.26 18.60
C SER A 43 -15.93 17.40 17.85
N GLY A 44 -16.72 17.08 16.84
CA GLY A 44 -17.55 18.05 16.15
C GLY A 44 -18.60 18.69 17.05
N ILE A 45 -19.28 17.90 17.89
CA ILE A 45 -20.28 18.42 18.84
C ILE A 45 -19.62 19.38 19.85
N LEU A 46 -18.46 19.02 20.40
CA LEU A 46 -17.75 19.84 21.37
C LEU A 46 -17.27 21.17 20.78
N VAL A 47 -16.80 21.15 19.53
CA VAL A 47 -16.38 22.37 18.84
C VAL A 47 -17.60 23.22 18.45
N TRP A 48 -18.65 22.61 17.93
CA TRP A 48 -19.87 23.31 17.52
C TRP A 48 -20.63 23.94 18.71
N ALA A 49 -20.57 23.33 19.89
CA ALA A 49 -21.10 23.90 21.12
C ALA A 49 -20.34 25.16 21.59
N GLY A 50 -19.14 25.42 21.04
CA GLY A 50 -18.31 26.58 21.39
C GLY A 50 -17.50 26.41 22.69
N ASP A 51 -17.56 25.24 23.31
CA ASP A 51 -16.91 24.99 24.61
C ASP A 51 -15.40 24.72 24.48
N PHE A 52 -14.93 24.33 23.29
CA PHE A 52 -13.55 23.90 23.05
C PHE A 52 -12.94 24.54 21.82
N ASP A 53 -11.65 24.90 21.92
CA ASP A 53 -10.87 25.38 20.78
C ASP A 53 -10.65 24.23 19.75
N PRO A 54 -10.99 24.45 18.45
CA PRO A 54 -10.88 23.44 17.41
C PRO A 54 -9.46 22.87 17.23
N ILE A 55 -8.43 23.71 17.38
CA ILE A 55 -7.03 23.32 17.16
C ILE A 55 -6.54 22.44 18.31
N PHE A 56 -6.92 22.76 19.55
CA PHE A 56 -6.63 21.90 20.70
C PHE A 56 -7.35 20.56 20.64
N VAL A 57 -8.62 20.54 20.22
CA VAL A 57 -9.40 19.31 19.98
C VAL A 57 -8.72 18.45 18.92
N TYR A 58 -8.36 19.04 17.78
CA TYR A 58 -7.61 18.37 16.71
C TYR A 58 -6.32 17.72 17.23
N ARG A 59 -5.46 18.49 17.93
CA ARG A 59 -4.18 17.97 18.46
C ARG A 59 -4.39 16.81 19.42
N SER A 60 -5.39 16.91 20.28
CA SER A 60 -5.72 15.86 21.26
C SER A 60 -6.14 14.56 20.58
N ILE A 61 -7.00 14.66 19.56
CA ILE A 61 -7.47 13.50 18.79
C ILE A 61 -6.35 12.88 17.99
N VAL A 62 -5.56 13.68 17.27
CA VAL A 62 -4.42 13.20 16.50
C VAL A 62 -3.45 12.44 17.41
N PHE A 63 -3.18 12.96 18.61
CA PHE A 63 -2.34 12.29 19.59
C PHE A 63 -2.95 10.96 20.10
N VAL A 64 -4.23 10.97 20.49
CA VAL A 64 -4.93 9.77 20.98
C VAL A 64 -5.02 8.70 19.90
N LEU A 65 -5.40 9.06 18.68
CA LEU A 65 -5.45 8.15 17.54
C LEU A 65 -4.07 7.60 17.19
N PHE A 66 -3.03 8.43 17.24
CA PHE A 66 -1.65 7.96 17.00
C PHE A 66 -1.23 6.92 18.03
N LEU A 67 -1.43 7.18 19.32
CA LEU A 67 -1.13 6.21 20.37
C LEU A 67 -1.93 4.92 20.19
N TRP A 68 -3.22 5.04 19.91
CA TRP A 68 -4.08 3.87 19.75
C TRP A 68 -3.70 3.02 18.54
N LEU A 69 -3.63 3.62 17.35
CA LEU A 69 -3.43 2.90 16.09
C LEU A 69 -2.00 2.38 15.91
N GLU A 70 -1.00 2.97 16.59
CA GLU A 70 0.42 2.57 16.41
C GLU A 70 1.02 1.82 17.59
N PHE A 71 0.52 2.01 18.82
CA PHE A 71 1.09 1.42 20.03
C PHE A 71 0.14 0.48 20.76
N PHE A 72 -1.17 0.77 20.74
CA PHE A 72 -2.18 -0.09 21.39
C PHE A 72 -2.94 -0.98 20.40
N CYS A 73 -2.57 -0.98 19.12
CA CYS A 73 -3.19 -1.83 18.12
C CYS A 73 -2.87 -3.32 18.35
N SER A 74 -3.78 -4.19 17.92
CA SER A 74 -3.63 -5.66 18.00
C SER A 74 -2.53 -6.23 17.08
N ASP A 75 -2.10 -5.47 16.09
CA ASP A 75 -1.07 -5.86 15.12
C ASP A 75 0.34 -5.83 15.75
N VAL A 76 0.68 -6.92 16.45
CA VAL A 76 1.97 -7.09 17.15
C VAL A 76 3.17 -6.82 16.24
N TRP A 77 3.06 -7.17 14.96
CA TRP A 77 4.12 -7.00 13.99
C TRP A 77 4.44 -5.52 13.78
N ARG A 78 3.39 -4.71 13.60
CA ARG A 78 3.52 -3.25 13.50
C ARG A 78 4.07 -2.64 14.78
N VAL A 79 3.56 -3.06 15.94
CA VAL A 79 4.01 -2.56 17.24
C VAL A 79 5.51 -2.80 17.42
N ARG A 80 5.98 -4.01 17.14
CA ARG A 80 7.34 -4.45 17.45
C ARG A 80 8.39 -4.01 16.44
N TYR A 81 8.07 -4.01 15.14
CA TYR A 81 9.09 -3.91 14.10
C TYR A 81 9.13 -2.56 13.37
N PHE A 82 8.05 -1.76 13.39
CA PHE A 82 8.09 -0.43 12.78
C PHE A 82 8.95 0.52 13.63
N SER A 83 9.86 1.25 12.98
CA SER A 83 10.57 2.36 13.64
C SER A 83 9.59 3.49 13.99
N ILE A 84 9.94 4.38 14.93
CA ILE A 84 9.10 5.54 15.29
C ILE A 84 8.72 6.36 14.04
N LEU A 85 9.69 6.67 13.17
CA LEU A 85 9.42 7.38 11.91
C LEU A 85 8.49 6.58 10.97
N GLY A 86 8.58 5.25 11.02
CA GLY A 86 7.70 4.36 10.29
C GLY A 86 6.27 4.38 10.81
N LYS A 87 6.09 4.40 12.13
CA LYS A 87 4.79 4.55 12.80
C LYS A 87 4.14 5.89 12.48
N VAL A 88 4.92 6.98 12.52
CA VAL A 88 4.43 8.31 12.10
C VAL A 88 3.99 8.28 10.64
N ALA A 89 4.77 7.66 9.75
CA ALA A 89 4.40 7.55 8.34
C ALA A 89 3.14 6.69 8.12
N ASP A 90 3.02 5.55 8.82
CA ASP A 90 1.85 4.66 8.78
C ASP A 90 0.60 5.41 9.25
N PHE A 91 0.67 6.04 10.42
CA PHE A 91 -0.41 6.82 10.99
C PHE A 91 -0.85 7.97 10.09
N VAL A 92 0.08 8.82 9.63
CA VAL A 92 -0.26 9.95 8.75
C VAL A 92 -0.92 9.47 7.47
N PHE A 93 -0.45 8.35 6.90
CA PHE A 93 -1.06 7.76 5.71
C PHE A 93 -2.49 7.26 5.99
N ARG A 94 -2.69 6.46 7.03
CA ARG A 94 -4.00 5.90 7.40
C ARG A 94 -4.99 7.02 7.74
N PHE A 95 -4.58 7.93 8.62
CA PHE A 95 -5.37 9.07 9.05
C PHE A 95 -5.85 9.90 7.85
N LEU A 96 -4.94 10.36 6.98
CA LEU A 96 -5.31 11.25 5.88
C LEU A 96 -6.08 10.55 4.75
N PHE A 97 -5.67 9.34 4.37
CA PHE A 97 -6.13 8.70 3.14
C PHE A 97 -7.16 7.58 3.33
N ILE A 98 -7.26 7.01 4.53
CA ILE A 98 -8.19 5.92 4.85
C ILE A 98 -9.27 6.45 5.78
N ASP A 99 -8.89 6.96 6.95
CA ASP A 99 -9.80 7.20 8.08
C ASP A 99 -10.48 8.58 8.04
N GLY A 100 -10.60 9.21 6.86
CA GLY A 100 -11.29 10.50 6.71
C GLY A 100 -10.60 11.71 7.36
N GLY A 101 -9.40 11.52 7.92
CA GLY A 101 -8.65 12.53 8.67
C GLY A 101 -8.26 13.77 7.84
N PHE A 102 -8.22 13.67 6.51
CA PHE A 102 -8.04 14.83 5.65
C PHE A 102 -9.18 15.83 5.80
N PHE A 103 -10.44 15.38 5.66
CA PHE A 103 -11.61 16.23 5.84
C PHE A 103 -11.76 16.68 7.29
N PHE A 104 -11.44 15.81 8.26
CA PHE A 104 -11.42 16.19 9.67
C PHE A 104 -10.41 17.31 9.95
N THR A 105 -9.22 17.24 9.35
CA THR A 105 -8.20 18.29 9.48
C THR A 105 -8.72 19.61 8.93
N ILE A 106 -9.37 19.60 7.76
CA ILE A 106 -9.98 20.81 7.19
C ILE A 106 -11.06 21.34 8.14
N ALA A 107 -11.97 20.49 8.62
CA ALA A 107 -13.06 20.87 9.53
C ALA A 107 -12.54 21.62 10.77
N MET A 108 -11.45 21.16 11.37
CA MET A 108 -10.86 21.77 12.57
C MET A 108 -10.05 23.05 12.30
N HIS A 109 -9.76 23.36 11.03
CA HIS A 109 -9.00 24.56 10.63
C HIS A 109 -9.82 25.51 9.75
N VAL A 110 -11.15 25.30 9.62
CA VAL A 110 -12.02 26.10 8.75
C VAL A 110 -11.88 27.59 9.05
N ASP A 111 -11.93 27.99 10.32
CA ASP A 111 -11.85 29.41 10.70
C ASP A 111 -10.52 30.04 10.29
N GLY A 112 -9.40 29.33 10.46
CA GLY A 112 -8.09 29.81 10.04
C GLY A 112 -7.94 29.91 8.52
N LEU A 113 -8.56 28.97 7.77
CA LEU A 113 -8.57 28.99 6.30
C LEU A 113 -9.47 30.11 5.73
N LEU A 114 -10.55 30.44 6.44
CA LEU A 114 -11.52 31.46 6.03
C LEU A 114 -11.19 32.86 6.55
N ALA A 115 -10.31 32.99 7.54
CA ALA A 115 -9.86 34.30 8.04
C ALA A 115 -9.21 35.15 6.93
N GLU A 116 -8.67 34.53 5.88
CA GLU A 116 -8.14 35.21 4.70
C GLU A 116 -9.23 35.61 3.68
N CYS A 117 -10.48 35.18 3.88
CA CYS A 117 -11.62 35.35 2.98
C CYS A 117 -12.87 35.88 3.73
N GLU A 118 -12.96 37.20 3.95
CA GLU A 118 -14.07 37.84 4.70
C GLU A 118 -15.48 37.44 4.23
N ALA A 119 -15.67 37.20 2.92
CA ALA A 119 -16.97 36.83 2.35
C ALA A 119 -17.49 35.44 2.78
N LEU A 120 -16.62 34.56 3.27
CA LEU A 120 -16.97 33.17 3.61
C LEU A 120 -17.05 32.93 5.11
N VAL A 121 -16.67 33.90 5.95
CA VAL A 121 -16.66 33.75 7.43
C VAL A 121 -18.05 33.43 7.97
N GLN A 122 -19.12 33.97 7.37
CA GLN A 122 -20.51 33.66 7.77
C GLN A 122 -20.92 32.20 7.53
N TRP A 123 -20.14 31.45 6.75
CA TRP A 123 -20.39 30.04 6.44
C TRP A 123 -19.52 29.08 7.22
N SER A 124 -18.70 29.56 8.17
CA SER A 124 -17.72 28.74 8.90
C SER A 124 -18.36 27.52 9.59
N ASP A 125 -19.46 27.72 10.32
CA ASP A 125 -20.15 26.65 11.05
C ASP A 125 -20.72 25.58 10.10
N TYR A 126 -21.30 26.00 8.98
CA TYR A 126 -21.84 25.10 7.97
C TYR A 126 -20.73 24.33 7.24
N LEU A 127 -19.59 24.99 6.99
CA LEU A 127 -18.42 24.36 6.38
C LEU A 127 -17.75 23.38 7.34
N LEU A 128 -17.63 23.71 8.63
CA LEU A 128 -17.17 22.80 9.67
C LEU A 128 -18.03 21.55 9.70
N LEU A 129 -19.35 21.71 9.78
CA LEU A 129 -20.29 20.58 9.80
C LEU A 129 -20.21 19.79 8.49
N GLY A 130 -20.13 20.46 7.34
CA GLY A 130 -20.02 19.83 6.03
C GLY A 130 -18.76 18.96 5.90
N PHE A 131 -17.60 19.48 6.32
CA PHE A 131 -16.35 18.72 6.32
C PHE A 131 -16.33 17.60 7.36
N LEU A 132 -16.97 17.79 8.51
CA LEU A 132 -17.12 16.74 9.52
C LEU A 132 -17.99 15.58 8.99
N VAL A 133 -19.12 15.90 8.37
CA VAL A 133 -19.97 14.90 7.71
C VAL A 133 -19.19 14.18 6.61
N ALA A 134 -18.40 14.90 5.80
CA ALA A 134 -17.54 14.30 4.80
C ALA A 134 -16.49 13.36 5.40
N ALA A 135 -15.87 13.73 6.53
CA ALA A 135 -14.93 12.88 7.27
C ALA A 135 -15.60 11.59 7.74
N CYS A 136 -16.79 11.69 8.36
CA CYS A 136 -17.57 10.55 8.81
C CYS A 136 -18.00 9.65 7.64
N VAL A 137 -18.50 10.22 6.54
CA VAL A 137 -18.90 9.45 5.35
C VAL A 137 -17.71 8.73 4.74
N GLN A 138 -16.54 9.37 4.64
CA GLN A 138 -15.34 8.72 4.15
C GLN A 138 -14.90 7.57 5.07
N CYS A 139 -14.90 7.81 6.39
CA CYS A 139 -14.52 6.81 7.39
C CYS A 139 -15.52 5.64 7.45
N ALA A 140 -16.82 5.87 7.20
CA ALA A 140 -17.83 4.82 7.20
C ALA A 140 -17.81 3.97 5.91
N ARG A 141 -17.61 4.61 4.75
CA ARG A 141 -17.63 3.91 3.45
C ARG A 141 -16.34 3.17 3.13
N GLN A 142 -15.22 3.55 3.75
CA GLN A 142 -13.85 3.09 3.51
C GLN A 142 -13.64 2.42 2.16
N SER A 143 -13.57 3.16 1.06
CA SER A 143 -13.37 2.58 -0.28
C SER A 143 -11.99 1.94 -0.52
N PHE A 144 -11.14 1.88 0.50
CA PHE A 144 -9.74 1.45 0.44
C PHE A 144 -9.31 0.90 1.80
N GLU A 145 -8.91 -0.36 1.86
CA GLU A 145 -8.51 -1.03 3.10
C GLU A 145 -7.21 -1.82 2.90
N ILE A 146 -6.34 -1.73 3.91
CA ILE A 146 -5.04 -2.40 3.96
C ILE A 146 -5.15 -3.52 4.99
N LYS A 147 -4.67 -4.70 4.62
CA LYS A 147 -4.58 -5.84 5.54
C LYS A 147 -3.69 -5.54 6.75
N PRO A 148 -3.91 -6.19 7.89
CA PRO A 148 -2.97 -6.15 9.02
C PRO A 148 -1.54 -6.48 8.57
N ILE A 149 -0.55 -5.74 9.08
CA ILE A 149 0.85 -5.89 8.67
C ILE A 149 1.37 -7.29 9.04
N GLY A 150 0.98 -7.80 10.21
CA GLY A 150 1.24 -9.18 10.61
C GLY A 150 0.76 -10.20 9.57
N GLU A 151 -0.47 -10.05 9.06
CA GLU A 151 -1.00 -10.94 8.02
C GLU A 151 -0.17 -10.85 6.73
N ILE A 152 0.17 -9.64 6.28
CA ILE A 152 0.99 -9.45 5.07
C ILE A 152 2.34 -10.14 5.21
N VAL A 153 3.00 -10.00 6.36
CA VAL A 153 4.33 -10.60 6.55
C VAL A 153 4.23 -12.10 6.74
N GLU A 154 3.41 -12.55 7.68
CA GLU A 154 3.38 -13.94 8.13
C GLU A 154 2.70 -14.85 7.10
N ASN A 155 1.56 -14.42 6.57
CA ASN A 155 0.72 -15.25 5.70
C ASN A 155 1.07 -15.09 4.21
N CYS A 156 1.70 -13.99 3.81
CA CYS A 156 2.06 -13.77 2.41
C CYS A 156 3.57 -13.79 2.18
N LEU A 157 4.36 -12.99 2.91
CA LEU A 157 5.80 -12.90 2.64
C LEU A 157 6.60 -14.11 3.12
N THR A 158 6.22 -14.72 4.24
CA THR A 158 7.01 -15.80 4.87
C THR A 158 6.34 -17.16 4.90
N LYS A 159 5.09 -17.28 4.43
CA LYS A 159 4.34 -18.54 4.47
C LYS A 159 5.00 -19.62 3.62
N THR A 160 5.35 -19.30 2.38
CA THR A 160 5.89 -20.27 1.41
C THR A 160 7.41 -20.23 1.32
N HIS A 161 8.00 -19.02 1.34
CA HIS A 161 9.44 -18.83 1.16
C HIS A 161 10.09 -18.14 2.34
N SER A 162 11.25 -18.65 2.75
CA SER A 162 12.06 -18.05 3.81
C SER A 162 13.31 -17.42 3.21
N ILE A 163 13.66 -16.22 3.67
CA ILE A 163 14.89 -15.52 3.29
C ILE A 163 16.17 -16.32 3.62
N GLU A 164 16.07 -17.31 4.51
CA GLU A 164 17.19 -18.17 4.86
C GLU A 164 17.61 -19.11 3.73
N LYS A 165 16.72 -19.42 2.79
CA LYS A 165 16.99 -20.28 1.63
C LYS A 165 17.43 -19.49 0.40
N TRP A 166 17.98 -18.29 0.58
CA TRP A 166 18.33 -17.41 -0.54
C TRP A 166 19.35 -18.04 -1.50
N GLU A 167 20.26 -18.90 -1.00
CA GLU A 167 21.24 -19.61 -1.83
C GLU A 167 20.55 -20.54 -2.83
N GLU A 168 19.51 -21.26 -2.39
CA GLU A 168 18.71 -22.14 -3.25
C GLU A 168 18.02 -21.32 -4.36
N TYR A 169 17.41 -20.20 -3.97
CA TYR A 169 16.73 -19.32 -4.90
C TYR A 169 17.69 -18.73 -5.94
N SER A 170 18.92 -18.39 -5.54
CA SER A 170 19.91 -17.78 -6.42
C SER A 170 20.28 -18.65 -7.64
N ARG A 171 20.06 -19.97 -7.58
CA ARG A 171 20.32 -20.91 -8.68
C ARG A 171 19.47 -20.62 -9.93
N TYR A 172 18.29 -20.03 -9.75
CA TYR A 172 17.38 -19.69 -10.84
C TYR A 172 17.61 -18.28 -11.40
N ARG A 173 18.83 -17.75 -11.24
CA ARG A 173 19.18 -16.38 -11.64
C ARG A 173 18.77 -16.04 -13.08
N ARG A 174 18.98 -16.97 -14.02
CA ARG A 174 18.63 -16.78 -15.43
C ARG A 174 17.15 -16.45 -15.62
N LYS A 175 16.26 -17.25 -15.02
CA LYS A 175 14.81 -16.98 -15.02
C LYS A 175 14.48 -15.63 -14.38
N TYR A 176 15.12 -15.28 -13.28
CA TYR A 176 14.88 -13.96 -12.67
C TYR A 176 15.35 -12.80 -13.54
N ASP A 177 16.44 -12.95 -14.29
CA ASP A 177 16.89 -11.93 -15.23
C ASP A 177 15.88 -11.76 -16.38
N ILE A 178 15.23 -12.84 -16.85
CA ILE A 178 14.11 -12.77 -17.82
C ILE A 178 12.98 -11.91 -17.26
N LEU A 179 12.51 -12.21 -16.03
CA LEU A 179 11.46 -11.43 -15.37
C LEU A 179 11.86 -9.95 -15.23
N CYS A 180 13.09 -9.70 -14.75
CA CYS A 180 13.58 -8.34 -14.55
C CYS A 180 13.68 -7.58 -15.88
N ARG A 181 14.04 -8.23 -17.00
CA ARG A 181 14.09 -7.52 -18.29
C ARG A 181 12.73 -7.02 -18.76
N LEU A 182 11.67 -7.77 -18.46
CA LEU A 182 10.30 -7.44 -18.85
C LEU A 182 9.64 -6.44 -17.88
N GLU A 183 9.82 -6.61 -16.57
CA GLU A 183 9.11 -5.83 -15.54
C GLU A 183 9.95 -4.74 -14.88
N ASP A 184 11.23 -5.02 -14.57
CA ASP A 184 12.06 -4.13 -13.74
C ASP A 184 13.57 -4.30 -14.01
N LYS A 185 14.05 -3.71 -15.12
CA LYS A 185 15.43 -3.87 -15.62
C LYS A 185 16.51 -3.54 -14.59
N GLY A 186 16.18 -2.68 -13.63
CA GLY A 186 17.11 -2.21 -12.60
C GLY A 186 17.11 -3.06 -11.32
N TYR A 187 16.22 -4.04 -11.16
CA TYR A 187 15.94 -4.70 -9.89
C TYR A 187 17.19 -5.15 -9.11
N PHE A 188 18.06 -5.95 -9.74
CA PHE A 188 19.29 -6.44 -9.11
C PHE A 188 20.41 -5.40 -9.00
N ASN A 189 20.37 -4.34 -9.79
CA ASN A 189 21.42 -3.31 -9.85
C ASN A 189 21.13 -2.09 -8.96
N ARG A 190 19.89 -1.92 -8.50
CA ARG A 190 19.54 -0.85 -7.55
C ARG A 190 20.39 -0.95 -6.29
N ARG A 191 20.82 0.17 -5.72
CA ARG A 191 21.56 0.14 -4.43
C ARG A 191 20.65 -0.36 -3.31
N LEU A 192 21.10 -1.38 -2.58
CA LEU A 192 20.40 -2.06 -1.46
C LEU A 192 19.85 -1.10 -0.38
N PHE A 193 20.39 0.13 -0.28
CA PHE A 193 20.13 1.03 0.86
C PHE A 193 20.01 2.53 0.50
N LYS A 194 19.36 2.86 -0.62
CA LYS A 194 18.79 4.23 -0.81
C LYS A 194 17.27 4.29 -0.65
N HIS A 195 16.68 3.38 0.13
CA HIS A 195 15.35 3.58 0.75
C HIS A 195 15.35 4.62 1.88
N ARG A 196 16.48 5.32 2.10
CA ARG A 196 16.56 6.57 2.87
C ARG A 196 16.30 7.78 1.98
N THR A 197 15.46 7.66 0.95
CA THR A 197 14.79 8.84 0.40
C THR A 197 13.87 9.34 1.50
N SER A 198 14.19 10.50 2.05
CA SER A 198 13.27 11.29 2.87
C SER A 198 11.85 11.11 2.32
N LEU A 199 10.89 10.73 3.18
CA LEU A 199 9.48 10.59 2.80
C LEU A 199 9.01 11.82 1.99
N LEU A 200 9.55 13.01 2.30
CA LEU A 200 9.33 14.26 1.57
C LEU A 200 9.83 14.23 0.11
N ARG A 201 10.96 13.58 -0.17
CA ARG A 201 11.48 13.43 -1.54
C ARG A 201 10.62 12.47 -2.35
N MET A 202 10.09 11.42 -1.73
CA MET A 202 9.16 10.48 -2.36
C MET A 202 7.80 11.11 -2.62
N VAL A 203 7.25 11.83 -1.63
CA VAL A 203 6.04 12.63 -1.79
C VAL A 203 6.25 13.70 -2.86
N GLY A 204 7.39 14.36 -2.90
CA GLY A 204 7.73 15.33 -3.96
C GLY A 204 7.79 14.73 -5.35
N VAL A 205 8.35 13.51 -5.51
CA VAL A 205 8.35 12.79 -6.79
C VAL A 205 6.93 12.36 -7.18
N PHE A 206 6.11 11.92 -6.22
CA PHE A 206 4.71 11.57 -6.44
C PHE A 206 3.87 12.80 -6.82
N ILE A 207 3.98 13.91 -6.10
CA ILE A 207 3.29 15.16 -6.43
C ILE A 207 3.70 15.62 -7.82
N ARG A 208 5.01 15.57 -8.14
CA ARG A 208 5.50 15.95 -9.47
C ARG A 208 4.96 15.04 -10.57
N SER A 209 4.87 13.74 -10.35
CA SER A 209 4.32 12.79 -11.34
C SER A 209 2.80 12.95 -11.52
N VAL A 210 2.06 13.25 -10.45
CA VAL A 210 0.64 13.60 -10.52
C VAL A 210 0.45 14.92 -11.26
N PHE A 211 1.21 15.96 -10.94
CA PHE A 211 1.13 17.28 -11.60
C PHE A 211 1.46 17.21 -13.09
N TRP A 212 2.43 16.38 -13.46
CA TRP A 212 2.79 16.16 -14.86
C TRP A 212 1.63 15.53 -15.65
N ARG A 213 0.86 14.64 -15.01
CA ARG A 213 -0.33 14.00 -15.58
C ARG A 213 -1.52 14.94 -15.72
N THR A 214 -1.74 15.84 -14.75
CA THR A 214 -2.77 16.88 -14.88
C THR A 214 -2.46 17.86 -16.01
N LYS A 215 -1.17 18.11 -16.27
CA LYS A 215 -0.70 19.00 -17.35
C LYS A 215 -0.72 18.34 -18.74
N ASN A 216 -0.45 17.04 -18.83
CA ASN A 216 -0.41 16.30 -20.09
C ASN A 216 -1.63 15.35 -20.21
N ARG A 217 -2.80 15.93 -20.48
CA ARG A 217 -4.07 15.19 -20.63
C ARG A 217 -4.17 14.35 -21.91
N ASP A 218 -3.32 14.62 -22.91
CA ASP A 218 -3.39 13.98 -24.25
C ASP A 218 -2.60 12.67 -24.38
N PHE A 219 -1.98 12.18 -23.31
CA PHE A 219 -1.38 10.85 -23.32
C PHE A 219 -2.44 9.78 -23.02
N SER A 220 -3.17 9.37 -24.06
CA SER A 220 -4.02 8.18 -24.09
C SER A 220 -3.22 6.86 -24.03
N GLY A 221 -1.88 6.94 -24.04
CA GLY A 221 -1.01 5.82 -23.77
C GLY A 221 -0.86 5.58 -22.26
N THR A 222 -1.50 4.53 -21.76
CA THR A 222 -1.22 3.90 -20.47
C THR A 222 0.26 3.51 -20.26
N SER A 223 1.11 3.63 -21.29
CA SER A 223 2.50 3.17 -21.33
C SER A 223 3.53 4.07 -20.65
N GLY A 224 3.24 5.35 -20.34
CA GLY A 224 4.28 6.28 -19.83
C GLY A 224 4.51 6.26 -18.31
N ILE A 225 3.48 5.94 -17.51
CA ILE A 225 3.53 6.00 -16.03
C ILE A 225 2.87 4.76 -15.38
N CYS A 226 2.05 3.98 -16.10
CA CYS A 226 1.52 2.71 -15.55
C CYS A 226 2.57 1.59 -15.46
N GLY A 227 3.77 1.76 -16.07
CA GLY A 227 4.88 0.80 -16.02
C GLY A 227 5.97 1.08 -14.98
N ALA A 228 5.83 2.08 -14.10
CA ALA A 228 6.86 2.45 -13.12
C ALA A 228 6.68 1.77 -11.75
N GLY A 229 6.03 0.60 -11.69
CA GLY A 229 5.88 -0.18 -10.47
C GLY A 229 7.01 -1.19 -10.36
N THR A 230 7.89 -1.05 -9.37
CA THR A 230 8.95 -2.04 -9.14
C THR A 230 8.34 -3.38 -8.72
N ILE A 231 9.07 -4.49 -8.88
CA ILE A 231 8.61 -5.83 -8.46
C ILE A 231 8.10 -5.81 -7.01
N GLU A 232 8.78 -5.07 -6.13
CA GLU A 232 8.41 -4.95 -4.72
C GLU A 232 7.08 -4.18 -4.53
N MET A 233 6.87 -3.09 -5.28
CA MET A 233 5.61 -2.33 -5.25
C MET A 233 4.44 -3.14 -5.79
N GLN A 234 4.67 -3.88 -6.87
CA GLN A 234 3.66 -4.76 -7.46
C GLN A 234 3.29 -5.90 -6.49
N LEU A 235 4.28 -6.49 -5.81
CA LEU A 235 4.06 -7.48 -4.77
C LEU A 235 3.16 -6.93 -3.66
N ILE A 236 3.56 -5.83 -3.02
CA ILE A 236 2.82 -5.24 -1.89
C ILE A 236 1.41 -4.82 -2.29
N ARG A 237 1.20 -4.35 -3.53
CA ARG A 237 -0.14 -4.09 -4.05
C ARG A 237 -1.02 -5.35 -4.04
N CYS A 238 -0.48 -6.49 -4.48
CA CYS A 238 -1.25 -7.72 -4.65
C CYS A 238 -1.57 -8.36 -3.30
N ILE A 239 -0.61 -8.37 -2.37
CA ILE A 239 -0.77 -9.06 -1.08
C ILE A 239 -1.30 -8.16 0.04
N GLY A 240 -1.14 -6.84 -0.07
CA GLY A 240 -1.37 -5.91 1.04
C GLY A 240 -2.71 -5.19 1.04
N LEU A 241 -3.44 -5.20 -0.08
CA LEU A 241 -4.76 -4.55 -0.19
C LEU A 241 -5.87 -5.58 -0.03
N GLU A 242 -6.87 -5.24 0.77
CA GLU A 242 -8.09 -6.04 0.89
C GLU A 242 -9.10 -5.64 -0.20
N PHE A 243 -9.30 -4.34 -0.40
CA PHE A 243 -10.10 -3.79 -1.50
C PHE A 243 -9.73 -2.33 -1.82
N GLY A 244 -10.19 -1.83 -2.98
CA GLY A 244 -9.98 -0.42 -3.39
C GLY A 244 -8.87 -0.16 -4.41
N SER A 245 -8.18 -1.21 -4.89
CA SER A 245 -7.05 -1.12 -5.83
C SER A 245 -7.35 -0.30 -7.11
N TYR A 246 -8.48 -0.53 -7.76
CA TYR A 246 -8.75 0.06 -9.09
C TYR A 246 -9.48 1.41 -9.05
N ARG A 247 -10.29 1.69 -8.02
CA ARG A 247 -11.06 2.95 -7.93
C ARG A 247 -10.24 4.12 -7.37
N CYS A 248 -9.25 3.87 -6.50
CA CYS A 248 -8.48 4.91 -5.83
C CYS A 248 -7.00 4.93 -6.26
N PHE A 249 -6.72 5.25 -7.54
CA PHE A 249 -5.38 5.19 -8.12
C PHE A 249 -4.29 5.90 -7.29
N ALA A 250 -4.56 7.13 -6.84
CA ALA A 250 -3.59 7.93 -6.09
C ALA A 250 -3.27 7.30 -4.71
N ARG A 251 -4.30 6.90 -3.96
CA ARG A 251 -4.14 6.24 -2.65
C ARG A 251 -3.39 4.93 -2.78
N ARG A 252 -3.74 4.12 -3.80
CA ARG A 252 -3.03 2.89 -4.13
C ARG A 252 -1.54 3.14 -4.41
N LYS A 253 -1.21 4.13 -5.23
CA LYS A 253 0.19 4.41 -5.58
C LYS A 253 1.00 4.93 -4.39
N LEU A 254 0.40 5.75 -3.53
CA LEU A 254 1.04 6.14 -2.27
C LEU A 254 1.25 4.94 -1.35
N PHE A 255 0.25 4.06 -1.23
CA PHE A 255 0.37 2.81 -0.48
C PHE A 255 1.53 1.96 -0.99
N GLU A 256 1.59 1.67 -2.29
CA GLU A 256 2.67 0.93 -2.95
C GLU A 256 4.05 1.52 -2.58
N LEU A 257 4.18 2.84 -2.65
CA LEU A 257 5.45 3.53 -2.38
C LEU A 257 5.85 3.50 -0.90
N PHE A 258 4.90 3.76 0.01
CA PHE A 258 5.20 3.82 1.45
C PHE A 258 5.37 2.43 2.05
N TYR A 259 4.43 1.52 1.80
CA TYR A 259 4.40 0.23 2.48
C TYR A 259 5.44 -0.75 1.96
N THR A 260 5.84 -0.67 0.69
CA THR A 260 6.99 -1.42 0.19
C THR A 260 8.24 -1.13 1.01
N ASN A 261 8.51 0.15 1.23
CA ASN A 261 9.65 0.56 2.03
C ASN A 261 9.46 0.19 3.49
N LEU A 262 8.28 0.43 4.05
CA LEU A 262 8.03 0.25 5.46
C LEU A 262 8.08 -1.23 5.85
N ILE A 263 7.39 -2.11 5.13
CA ILE A 263 7.29 -3.54 5.42
C ILE A 263 8.65 -4.22 5.17
N ILE A 264 9.21 -4.08 3.95
CA ILE A 264 10.46 -4.78 3.59
C ILE A 264 11.62 -4.32 4.47
N ASN A 265 11.81 -3.01 4.69
CA ASN A 265 12.91 -2.57 5.54
C ASN A 265 12.70 -2.95 7.01
N SER A 266 11.45 -3.02 7.49
CA SER A 266 11.17 -3.51 8.86
C SER A 266 11.50 -4.99 9.00
N TYR A 267 11.18 -5.79 7.99
CA TYR A 267 11.58 -7.20 7.94
C TYR A 267 13.10 -7.38 7.88
N LEU A 268 13.78 -6.67 6.98
CA LEU A 268 15.24 -6.77 6.83
C LEU A 268 16.02 -6.28 8.05
N ARG A 269 15.43 -5.41 8.89
CA ARG A 269 16.06 -4.94 10.15
C ARG A 269 16.21 -6.06 11.18
N ARG A 270 15.51 -7.19 11.04
CA ARG A 270 15.68 -8.38 11.88
C ARG A 270 17.02 -9.07 11.67
N PHE A 271 17.66 -8.86 10.52
CA PHE A 271 18.93 -9.45 10.17
C PHE A 271 20.08 -8.46 10.37
N ALA A 272 21.25 -8.98 10.77
CA ALA A 272 22.47 -8.18 10.93
C ALA A 272 22.79 -7.40 9.64
N ARG A 273 23.30 -6.17 9.77
CA ARG A 273 23.53 -5.26 8.62
C ARG A 273 24.41 -5.88 7.53
N ASN A 274 25.41 -6.67 7.92
CA ASN A 274 26.37 -7.33 7.01
C ASN A 274 26.00 -8.79 6.73
N SER A 275 24.80 -9.24 7.07
CA SER A 275 24.40 -10.62 6.80
C SER A 275 24.21 -10.86 5.30
N PRO A 276 24.69 -11.99 4.76
CA PRO A 276 24.41 -12.39 3.37
C PRO A 276 22.92 -12.43 3.06
N LYS A 277 22.09 -12.86 4.03
CA LYS A 277 20.61 -12.86 3.94
C LYS A 277 20.06 -11.48 3.56
N ARG A 278 20.54 -10.42 4.22
CA ARG A 278 20.13 -9.04 3.93
C ARG A 278 20.71 -8.50 2.63
N GLY A 279 21.88 -8.96 2.21
CA GLY A 279 22.46 -8.62 0.90
C GLY A 279 21.70 -9.25 -0.27
N ASN A 280 21.14 -10.44 -0.04
CA ASN A 280 20.55 -11.29 -1.08
C ASN A 280 19.03 -11.44 -0.98
N TYR A 281 18.35 -10.60 -0.20
CA TYR A 281 16.89 -10.65 0.00
C TYR A 281 16.08 -10.59 -1.31
N ARG A 282 16.68 -10.03 -2.36
CA ARG A 282 16.07 -9.89 -3.69
C ARG A 282 15.66 -11.21 -4.31
N TYR A 283 16.43 -12.28 -4.08
CA TYR A 283 16.11 -13.61 -4.58
C TYR A 283 14.88 -14.19 -3.87
N TRP A 284 14.83 -14.05 -2.55
CA TRP A 284 13.65 -14.42 -1.76
C TRP A 284 12.42 -13.63 -2.19
N LEU A 285 12.56 -12.32 -2.37
CA LEU A 285 11.42 -11.47 -2.71
C LEU A 285 10.84 -11.74 -4.11
N ILE A 286 11.70 -12.04 -5.09
CA ILE A 286 11.21 -12.51 -6.41
C ILE A 286 10.45 -13.82 -6.26
N ARG A 287 10.92 -14.75 -5.42
CA ARG A 287 10.21 -16.03 -5.24
C ARG A 287 8.83 -15.86 -4.64
N VAL A 288 8.71 -15.01 -3.63
CA VAL A 288 7.41 -14.61 -3.09
C VAL A 288 6.55 -13.92 -4.16
N TYR A 289 7.14 -13.07 -4.99
CA TYR A 289 6.44 -12.40 -6.10
C TYR A 289 5.84 -13.38 -7.10
N LEU A 290 6.59 -14.39 -7.52
CA LEU A 290 6.12 -15.38 -8.51
C LEU A 290 4.87 -16.13 -8.03
N ASP A 291 4.77 -16.40 -6.72
CA ASP A 291 3.62 -17.11 -6.14
C ASP A 291 2.43 -16.20 -5.83
N SER A 292 2.62 -14.87 -5.84
CA SER A 292 1.62 -13.91 -5.33
C SER A 292 0.91 -13.10 -6.42
N VAL A 293 1.42 -13.09 -7.64
CA VAL A 293 0.99 -12.13 -8.66
C VAL A 293 -0.01 -12.77 -9.63
N PRO A 294 -1.13 -12.09 -9.95
CA PRO A 294 -2.08 -12.57 -10.94
C PRO A 294 -1.51 -12.48 -12.35
N VAL A 295 -1.78 -13.51 -13.15
CA VAL A 295 -1.29 -13.65 -14.52
C VAL A 295 -2.46 -13.71 -15.47
N LYS A 296 -2.45 -12.90 -16.53
CA LYS A 296 -3.51 -12.91 -17.54
C LYS A 296 -3.11 -13.76 -18.74
N MET A 297 -3.73 -14.93 -18.87
CA MET A 297 -3.59 -15.81 -20.02
C MET A 297 -4.91 -15.80 -20.81
N GLY A 298 -4.88 -15.24 -22.02
CA GLY A 298 -6.09 -15.06 -22.84
C GLY A 298 -7.10 -14.08 -22.22
N LYS A 299 -8.38 -14.50 -22.14
CA LYS A 299 -9.49 -13.68 -21.62
C LYS A 299 -9.63 -13.71 -20.10
N SER A 300 -9.03 -14.70 -19.43
CA SER A 300 -9.16 -14.90 -17.98
C SER A 300 -7.90 -14.47 -17.25
N ALA A 301 -8.07 -13.78 -16.11
CA ALA A 301 -7.00 -13.50 -15.17
C ALA A 301 -6.95 -14.60 -14.12
N LEU A 302 -5.82 -15.29 -14.01
CA LEU A 302 -5.57 -16.31 -13.00
C LEU A 302 -5.02 -15.63 -11.76
N ASN A 303 -5.76 -15.72 -10.65
CA ASN A 303 -5.31 -15.21 -9.36
C ASN A 303 -4.74 -16.36 -8.52
N PRO A 304 -3.46 -16.34 -8.11
CA PRO A 304 -2.86 -17.39 -7.29
C PRO A 304 -3.65 -17.68 -6.02
N LEU A 305 -4.27 -16.66 -5.41
CA LEU A 305 -5.06 -16.80 -4.18
C LEU A 305 -6.37 -17.59 -4.37
N SER A 306 -6.81 -17.79 -5.61
CA SER A 306 -8.01 -18.59 -5.94
C SER A 306 -7.70 -20.03 -6.34
N LEU A 307 -6.42 -20.39 -6.43
CA LEU A 307 -6.00 -21.75 -6.78
C LEU A 307 -6.09 -22.68 -5.55
N PRO A 308 -6.26 -24.00 -5.76
CA PRO A 308 -6.18 -24.98 -4.69
C PRO A 308 -4.85 -24.89 -3.91
N GLU A 309 -4.87 -25.26 -2.62
CA GLU A 309 -3.64 -25.25 -1.82
C GLU A 309 -2.55 -26.14 -2.43
N GLY A 310 -1.41 -25.54 -2.73
CA GLY A 310 -0.25 -26.21 -3.32
C GLY A 310 -0.13 -26.09 -4.84
N GLU A 311 -1.15 -25.56 -5.54
CA GLU A 311 -1.06 -25.27 -6.98
C GLU A 311 -0.55 -23.86 -7.24
N THR A 312 0.45 -23.75 -8.12
CA THR A 312 0.94 -22.46 -8.62
C THR A 312 0.32 -22.12 -9.98
N THR A 313 0.45 -20.85 -10.40
CA THR A 313 0.06 -20.47 -11.77
C THR A 313 0.88 -21.22 -12.83
N PHE A 314 2.10 -21.65 -12.49
CA PHE A 314 2.93 -22.47 -13.37
C PHE A 314 2.34 -23.86 -13.57
N ASP A 315 1.91 -24.51 -12.48
CA ASP A 315 1.28 -25.83 -12.54
C ASP A 315 -0.01 -25.79 -13.34
N PHE A 316 -0.83 -24.76 -13.13
CA PHE A 316 -2.07 -24.59 -13.88
C PHE A 316 -1.84 -24.37 -15.39
N ILE A 317 -0.85 -23.55 -15.77
CA ILE A 317 -0.61 -23.17 -17.16
C ILE A 317 0.16 -24.27 -17.91
N PHE A 318 1.24 -24.78 -17.33
CA PHE A 318 2.20 -25.68 -17.98
C PHE A 318 2.16 -27.12 -17.47
N GLY A 319 1.46 -27.40 -16.36
CA GLY A 319 1.45 -28.74 -15.74
C GLY A 319 2.78 -29.11 -15.06
N LYS A 320 3.63 -28.12 -14.76
CA LYS A 320 4.97 -28.31 -14.19
C LYS A 320 5.29 -27.22 -13.17
N PRO A 321 6.07 -27.54 -12.13
CA PRO A 321 6.51 -26.57 -11.15
C PRO A 321 7.57 -25.63 -11.75
N PHE A 322 7.75 -24.45 -11.14
CA PHE A 322 8.66 -23.41 -11.60
C PHE A 322 10.07 -23.93 -11.92
N GLU A 323 10.59 -24.83 -11.10
CA GLU A 323 11.96 -25.35 -11.20
C GLU A 323 12.18 -26.11 -12.51
N GLN A 324 11.14 -26.75 -13.04
CA GLN A 324 11.18 -27.60 -14.23
C GLN A 324 10.84 -26.85 -15.53
N LEU A 325 10.39 -25.59 -15.44
CA LEU A 325 10.08 -24.81 -16.64
C LEU A 325 11.33 -24.53 -17.48
N THR A 326 11.19 -24.52 -18.80
CA THR A 326 12.24 -23.95 -19.67
C THR A 326 12.26 -22.42 -19.56
N ASP A 327 13.32 -21.80 -20.07
CA ASP A 327 13.44 -20.34 -20.10
C ASP A 327 12.36 -19.72 -21.00
N GLU A 328 11.97 -20.40 -22.08
CA GLU A 328 10.88 -20.01 -23.00
C GLU A 328 9.51 -20.14 -22.35
N GLU A 329 9.22 -21.25 -21.66
CA GLU A 329 7.97 -21.42 -20.89
C GLU A 329 7.84 -20.30 -19.84
N PHE A 330 8.93 -20.01 -19.12
CA PHE A 330 8.95 -18.93 -18.14
C PHE A 330 8.83 -17.53 -18.77
N PHE A 331 9.42 -17.29 -19.94
CA PHE A 331 9.24 -16.05 -20.69
C PHE A 331 7.78 -15.84 -21.08
N VAL A 332 7.11 -16.88 -21.59
CA VAL A 332 5.68 -16.83 -21.93
C VAL A 332 4.84 -16.54 -20.69
N TRP A 333 5.17 -17.14 -19.55
CA TRP A 333 4.54 -16.81 -18.28
C TRP A 333 4.65 -15.31 -17.93
N CYS A 334 5.85 -14.74 -18.08
CA CYS A 334 6.09 -13.32 -17.80
C CYS A 334 5.29 -12.39 -18.73
N LEU A 335 5.04 -12.79 -19.99
CA LEU A 335 4.17 -12.00 -20.88
C LEU A 335 2.74 -11.87 -20.32
N GLY A 336 2.28 -12.84 -19.53
CA GLY A 336 0.97 -12.77 -18.88
C GLY A 336 0.87 -11.70 -17.78
N LEU A 337 1.98 -11.18 -17.28
CA LEU A 337 2.03 -10.10 -16.28
C LEU A 337 1.71 -8.73 -16.88
N LEU A 338 2.03 -8.52 -18.16
CA LEU A 338 1.90 -7.23 -18.86
C LEU A 338 0.44 -6.87 -19.22
N HIS A 339 -0.54 -7.68 -18.78
CA HIS A 339 -1.98 -7.44 -18.87
C HIS A 339 -2.48 -6.99 -20.26
N TYR A 340 -1.99 -7.59 -21.33
CA TYR A 340 -2.48 -7.34 -22.70
C TYR A 340 -4.00 -7.47 -22.81
N GLU A 341 -4.66 -6.57 -23.56
CA GLU A 341 -6.13 -6.58 -23.72
C GLU A 341 -6.64 -7.94 -24.23
N ASN A 342 -5.95 -8.50 -25.22
CA ASN A 342 -6.27 -9.80 -25.84
C ASN A 342 -5.46 -10.99 -25.27
N GLY A 343 -4.83 -10.81 -24.10
CA GLY A 343 -3.95 -11.79 -23.48
C GLY A 343 -2.65 -12.04 -24.25
N VAL A 344 -1.90 -13.07 -23.84
CA VAL A 344 -0.66 -13.47 -24.52
C VAL A 344 -0.99 -14.06 -25.90
N GLY A 345 -0.39 -13.50 -26.95
CA GLY A 345 -0.60 -13.89 -28.34
C GLY A 345 0.57 -13.47 -29.22
N ALA A 346 0.51 -13.75 -30.53
CA ALA A 346 1.60 -13.43 -31.47
C ALA A 346 2.05 -11.96 -31.42
N ASN A 347 1.10 -11.03 -31.22
CA ASN A 347 1.42 -9.61 -31.08
C ASN A 347 2.22 -9.30 -29.80
N ALA A 348 1.94 -10.00 -28.70
CA ALA A 348 2.71 -9.84 -27.46
C ALA A 348 4.15 -10.35 -27.64
N VAL A 349 4.34 -11.46 -28.36
CA VAL A 349 5.67 -11.98 -28.70
C VAL A 349 6.42 -11.00 -29.60
N ALA A 350 5.75 -10.47 -30.63
CA ALA A 350 6.34 -9.52 -31.57
C ALA A 350 6.84 -8.23 -30.90
N LEU A 351 6.10 -7.72 -29.91
CA LEU A 351 6.48 -6.52 -29.14
C LEU A 351 7.78 -6.70 -28.35
N HIS A 352 8.15 -7.93 -27.99
CA HIS A 352 9.32 -8.24 -27.16
C HIS A 352 10.45 -8.94 -27.90
N ARG A 353 10.46 -8.90 -29.25
CA ARG A 353 11.51 -9.51 -30.07
C ARG A 353 12.93 -9.08 -29.71
N SER A 354 13.14 -7.83 -29.32
CA SER A 354 14.45 -7.35 -28.88
C SER A 354 14.90 -8.04 -27.59
N GLU A 355 13.98 -8.30 -26.67
CA GLU A 355 14.28 -9.00 -25.41
C GLU A 355 14.49 -10.50 -25.66
N ILE A 356 13.70 -11.13 -26.54
CA ILE A 356 13.89 -12.53 -26.98
C ILE A 356 15.30 -12.74 -27.52
N LYS A 357 15.73 -11.88 -28.47
CA LYS A 357 17.09 -11.92 -29.02
C LYS A 357 18.15 -11.65 -27.95
N GLY A 358 17.92 -10.64 -27.11
CA GLY A 358 18.89 -10.26 -26.07
C GLY A 358 19.02 -11.26 -24.92
N LEU A 359 18.07 -12.21 -24.78
CA LEU A 359 18.07 -13.29 -23.80
C LEU A 359 18.42 -14.65 -24.42
N GLU A 360 18.70 -14.69 -25.73
CA GLU A 360 18.99 -15.91 -26.50
C GLU A 360 17.89 -16.98 -26.40
N LEU A 361 16.63 -16.54 -26.43
CA LEU A 361 15.46 -17.44 -26.39
C LEU A 361 15.02 -17.86 -27.80
N ASP A 362 14.47 -19.07 -27.92
CA ASP A 362 13.96 -19.59 -29.19
C ASP A 362 12.54 -19.04 -29.50
N GLU A 363 12.46 -18.14 -30.50
CA GLU A 363 11.18 -17.54 -30.94
C GLU A 363 10.20 -18.58 -31.50
N GLY A 364 10.70 -19.66 -32.10
CA GLY A 364 9.89 -20.76 -32.63
C GLY A 364 9.20 -21.54 -31.51
N VAL A 365 9.97 -21.91 -30.49
CA VAL A 365 9.44 -22.59 -29.29
C VAL A 365 8.42 -21.70 -28.55
N ILE A 366 8.73 -20.42 -28.36
CA ILE A 366 7.81 -19.45 -27.74
C ILE A 366 6.49 -19.38 -28.52
N SER A 367 6.56 -19.28 -29.84
CA SER A 367 5.38 -19.19 -30.70
C SER A 367 4.51 -20.45 -30.63
N GLU A 368 5.13 -21.63 -30.56
CA GLU A 368 4.42 -22.90 -30.39
C GLU A 368 3.70 -22.97 -29.03
N ILE A 369 4.38 -22.58 -27.95
CA ILE A 369 3.79 -22.55 -26.60
C ILE A 369 2.58 -21.62 -26.56
N VAL A 370 2.70 -20.40 -27.11
CA VAL A 370 1.61 -19.42 -27.16
C VAL A 370 0.42 -19.94 -27.99
N LYS A 371 0.68 -20.65 -29.08
CA LYS A 371 -0.37 -21.28 -29.88
C LYS A 371 -1.12 -22.35 -29.08
N ARG A 372 -0.39 -23.24 -28.40
CA ARG A 372 -0.96 -24.30 -27.54
C ARG A 372 -1.83 -23.74 -26.41
N LEU A 373 -1.39 -22.65 -25.78
CA LEU A 373 -2.12 -21.99 -24.70
C LEU A 373 -3.41 -21.28 -25.16
N ARG A 374 -3.57 -21.00 -26.45
CA ARG A 374 -4.78 -20.40 -27.02
C ARG A 374 -5.82 -21.43 -27.46
N GLU A 375 -5.39 -22.66 -27.73
CA GLU A 375 -6.26 -23.76 -28.14
C GLU A 375 -6.89 -24.49 -26.94
N ARG A 376 -6.38 -24.23 -25.73
CA ARG A 376 -7.03 -24.53 -24.44
C ARG A 376 -8.02 -23.42 -24.08
#